data_AF-A0A176QCY0-F1
#
_entry.id   AF-A0A176QCY0-F1
#
_cell.length_a   1.000
_cell.length_b   1.000
_cell.length_c   1.000
_cell.angle_alpha   90.00
_cell.angle_beta   90.00
_cell.angle_gamma   90.00
#
_symmetry.space_group_name_H-M   'P 1'
#
loop_
_entity.id
_entity.type
_entity.pdbx_description
1 polymer ?
#
loop_
_entity_poly.entity_id
_entity_poly.type
_entity_poly.pdbx_seq_one_letter_code
_entity_poly.pdbx_strand_id
1 'polypeptide(L)'
;MANLISLERGRLALGTAQLLDGITLGINEGARIGVVGRNGGGKSTLLRVLAGELELDDGRLTRNSVTTVRLLSQADVLSPSATVREVVLGGLAEHEWAGDPRVRDVLDGLLGGHEGEGVGGLDATIGPMSGGERRRVALAAALVEDPDVLMLDEPTNHLDVEGVAWLADHLTRQRTARGKALVTITHDRWFLDAVADRTWEVIDGRVEQYEGGYAAYVLAKAERQRIAAVTAERRDNLLRKELAWLRRGPPARTSKPKFRIDAANALIADEPPPRDDVELVRFASTRLGKDVVDLLDVTVTVGERTLLDRVTWHLAPGERVGVVGVNGAGKSTLLSVIGGEIPLDSGKRKEGVTVQVAHLSQEVRELDRLREHRVIEAVEEIRKVTMLDGKEVSASQLAKRLGFSGGRQQTRVGDLSGGERRRLQILRLLMSEPNVLLLDEPTNDLDIETLTQLEDLLDGWAGTLVVVSHDRYLLERVADHQVALLGDGRVRQLPGGVEEYLQLRGAAGPAAAMRGSAAPTPGAASVPVVDGPSPAEVREARKVMARVEKQLAKIEEREAKVHAQMAEQAEDHQRLRELHETLRAAAQERESLELEWLEAADVVG
;
A
#
# COMPACT_ATOMS: atom_id res chain seq x y z
N MET A 1 -24.54 -1.76 23.81
CA MET A 1 -23.34 -2.50 23.40
C MET A 1 -22.62 -2.91 24.67
N ALA A 2 -22.32 -4.19 24.85
CA ALA A 2 -21.56 -4.65 26.02
C ALA A 2 -20.09 -4.23 25.85
N ASN A 3 -19.45 -3.80 26.94
CA ASN A 3 -18.01 -3.50 26.96
C ASN A 3 -17.25 -4.79 27.28
N LEU A 4 -16.32 -5.20 26.42
CA LEU A 4 -15.56 -6.45 26.56
C LEU A 4 -14.29 -6.22 27.40
N ILE A 5 -13.56 -5.16 27.07
CA ILE A 5 -12.29 -4.78 27.71
C ILE A 5 -12.30 -3.27 27.97
N SER A 6 -11.99 -2.86 29.19
CA SER A 6 -11.83 -1.46 29.56
C SER A 6 -10.48 -1.24 30.23
N LEU A 7 -9.71 -0.30 29.68
CA LEU A 7 -8.47 0.20 30.25
C LEU A 7 -8.74 1.59 30.84
N GLU A 8 -8.47 1.77 32.12
CA GLU A 8 -8.65 3.04 32.82
C GLU A 8 -7.31 3.60 33.29
N ARG A 9 -6.96 4.80 32.81
CA ARG A 9 -5.73 5.54 33.17
C ARG A 9 -4.45 4.69 33.10
N GLY A 10 -4.37 3.76 32.15
CA GLY A 10 -3.22 2.87 31.99
C GLY A 10 -1.93 3.65 31.72
N ARG A 11 -0.90 3.34 32.51
CA ARG A 11 0.46 3.87 32.34
C ARG A 11 1.45 2.72 32.28
N LEU A 12 2.42 2.87 31.39
CA LEU A 12 3.50 1.92 31.23
C LEU A 12 4.74 2.61 30.67
N ALA A 13 5.85 2.46 31.36
CA ALA A 13 7.17 2.88 30.93
C ALA A 13 8.08 1.66 30.78
N LEU A 14 8.74 1.55 29.62
CA LEU A 14 9.77 0.54 29.39
C LEU A 14 11.12 1.25 29.20
N GLY A 15 12.01 1.08 30.18
CA GLY A 15 13.29 1.79 30.22
C GLY A 15 13.09 3.29 30.40
N THR A 16 13.59 4.10 29.47
CA THR A 16 13.44 5.57 29.49
C THR A 16 12.25 6.08 28.65
N ALA A 17 11.57 5.19 27.93
CA ALA A 17 10.45 5.54 27.07
C ALA A 17 9.12 5.33 27.80
N GLN A 18 8.34 6.41 27.92
CA GLN A 18 6.94 6.32 28.36
C GLN A 18 6.08 5.90 27.17
N LEU A 19 5.64 4.64 27.18
CA LEU A 19 4.90 4.06 26.05
C LEU A 19 3.39 4.24 26.19
N LEU A 20 2.88 4.29 27.42
CA LEU A 20 1.48 4.59 27.72
C LEU A 20 1.43 5.62 28.87
N ASP A 21 0.67 6.71 28.69
CA ASP A 21 0.54 7.81 29.66
C ASP A 21 -0.93 8.12 29.96
N GLY A 22 -1.51 7.41 30.93
CA GLY A 22 -2.84 7.71 31.48
C GLY A 22 -3.96 7.43 30.48
N ILE A 23 -3.78 6.42 29.64
CA ILE A 23 -4.69 6.12 28.53
C ILE A 23 -5.97 5.48 29.07
N THR A 24 -7.12 5.92 28.57
CA THR A 24 -8.42 5.32 28.86
C THR A 24 -9.08 4.87 27.56
N LEU A 25 -9.34 3.56 27.43
CA LEU A 25 -9.87 2.93 26.21
C LEU A 25 -10.93 1.89 26.58
N GLY A 26 -11.89 1.69 25.67
CA GLY A 26 -12.88 0.64 25.78
C GLY A 26 -13.03 -0.08 24.45
N ILE A 27 -13.03 -1.42 24.49
CA ILE A 27 -13.34 -2.29 23.35
C ILE A 27 -14.75 -2.80 23.55
N ASN A 28 -15.65 -2.30 22.72
CA ASN A 28 -17.05 -2.72 22.73
C ASN A 28 -17.27 -3.93 21.83
N GLU A 29 -18.33 -4.66 22.11
CA GLU A 29 -18.88 -5.67 21.22
C GLU A 29 -19.17 -5.08 19.82
N GLY A 30 -18.75 -5.80 18.79
CA GLY A 30 -18.85 -5.44 17.37
C GLY A 30 -17.77 -4.46 16.88
N ALA A 31 -16.89 -3.97 17.75
CA ALA A 31 -15.88 -2.98 17.37
C ALA A 31 -14.79 -3.62 16.49
N ARG A 32 -14.41 -2.95 15.40
CA ARG A 32 -13.30 -3.33 14.52
C ARG A 32 -12.30 -2.18 14.48
N ILE A 33 -11.32 -2.26 15.36
CA ILE A 33 -10.39 -1.16 15.64
C ILE A 33 -9.09 -1.39 14.88
N GLY A 34 -8.75 -0.47 13.99
CA GLY A 34 -7.43 -0.36 13.38
C GLY A 34 -6.50 0.49 14.24
N VAL A 35 -5.30 0.01 14.56
CA VAL A 35 -4.31 0.72 15.38
C VAL A 35 -3.16 1.18 14.50
N VAL A 36 -2.97 2.49 14.41
CA VAL A 36 -1.94 3.14 13.60
C VAL A 36 -1.01 3.98 14.48
N GLY A 37 0.18 4.29 13.97
CA GLY A 37 1.17 5.08 14.69
C GLY A 37 2.59 4.76 14.25
N ARG A 38 3.54 5.57 14.72
CA ARG A 38 4.95 5.47 14.33
C ARG A 38 5.59 4.17 14.84
N ASN A 39 6.64 3.71 14.18
CA ASN A 39 7.40 2.56 14.68
C ASN A 39 8.08 2.88 16.00
N GLY A 40 7.96 1.96 16.97
CA GLY A 40 8.37 2.18 18.35
C GLY A 40 7.42 3.06 19.19
N GLY A 41 6.27 3.47 18.65
CA GLY A 41 5.27 4.28 19.36
C GLY A 41 4.46 3.55 20.44
N GLY A 42 4.74 2.27 20.70
CA GLY A 42 4.03 1.47 21.72
C GLY A 42 2.79 0.72 21.22
N LYS A 43 2.56 0.61 19.90
CA LYS A 43 1.41 -0.12 19.31
C LYS A 43 1.33 -1.57 19.81
N SER A 44 2.35 -2.38 19.56
CA SER A 44 2.38 -3.79 19.99
C SER A 44 2.33 -3.92 21.52
N THR A 45 2.94 -2.98 22.24
CA THR A 45 2.88 -2.90 23.70
C THR A 45 1.44 -2.67 24.18
N LEU A 46 0.68 -1.80 23.52
CA LEU A 46 -0.73 -1.57 23.82
C LEU A 46 -1.56 -2.85 23.68
N LEU A 47 -1.39 -3.63 22.61
CA LEU A 47 -2.13 -4.89 22.48
C LEU A 47 -1.71 -5.93 23.54
N ARG A 48 -0.42 -6.03 23.87
CA ARG A 48 0.03 -6.93 24.96
C ARG A 48 -0.57 -6.57 26.30
N VAL A 49 -0.71 -5.27 26.59
CA VAL A 49 -1.42 -4.79 27.79
C VAL A 49 -2.90 -5.16 27.71
N LEU A 50 -3.58 -4.90 26.59
CA LEU A 50 -5.01 -5.20 26.43
C LEU A 50 -5.32 -6.70 26.46
N ALA A 51 -4.39 -7.55 25.99
CA ALA A 51 -4.44 -8.99 26.09
C ALA A 51 -4.17 -9.51 27.52
N GLY A 52 -3.59 -8.68 28.39
CA GLY A 52 -3.19 -9.05 29.75
C GLY A 52 -1.87 -9.83 29.83
N GLU A 53 -1.04 -9.78 28.79
CA GLU A 53 0.31 -10.37 28.77
C GLU A 53 1.37 -9.47 29.38
N LEU A 54 1.06 -8.18 29.55
CA LEU A 54 1.95 -7.18 30.13
C LEU A 54 1.21 -6.39 31.21
N GLU A 55 1.81 -6.33 32.40
CA GLU A 55 1.26 -5.57 33.52
C GLU A 55 1.49 -4.06 33.34
N LEU A 56 0.58 -3.27 33.89
CA LEU A 56 0.66 -1.81 33.92
C LEU A 56 1.45 -1.35 35.14
N ASP A 57 2.15 -0.22 35.01
CA ASP A 57 2.77 0.44 36.16
C ASP A 57 1.73 1.17 37.03
N ASP A 58 0.70 1.74 36.39
CA ASP A 58 -0.43 2.43 37.03
C ASP A 58 -1.69 2.36 36.15
N GLY A 59 -2.85 2.55 36.74
CA GLY A 59 -4.16 2.36 36.10
C GLY A 59 -4.74 0.96 36.30
N ARG A 60 -5.83 0.65 35.59
CA ARG A 60 -6.56 -0.61 35.75
C ARG A 60 -7.04 -1.16 34.41
N LEU A 61 -6.70 -2.42 34.15
CA LEU A 61 -7.32 -3.21 33.10
C LEU A 61 -8.47 -4.01 33.70
N THR A 62 -9.66 -3.88 33.12
CA THR A 62 -10.84 -4.68 33.46
C THR A 62 -11.32 -5.42 32.22
N ARG A 63 -11.62 -6.70 32.39
CA ARG A 63 -12.17 -7.57 31.35
C ARG A 63 -13.36 -8.32 31.94
N ASN A 64 -14.36 -8.58 31.11
CA ASN A 64 -15.43 -9.49 31.51
C ASN A 64 -14.83 -10.91 31.67
N SER A 65 -15.15 -11.61 32.76
CA SER A 65 -14.51 -12.87 33.15
C SER A 65 -14.75 -14.03 32.17
N VAL A 66 -15.75 -13.91 31.30
CA VAL A 66 -16.10 -14.92 30.29
C VAL A 66 -15.44 -14.62 28.94
N THR A 67 -14.93 -13.40 28.73
CA THR A 67 -14.38 -12.97 27.44
C THR A 67 -13.04 -13.64 27.16
N THR A 68 -13.00 -14.39 26.07
CA THR A 68 -11.77 -14.98 25.53
C THR A 68 -11.01 -13.96 24.68
N VAL A 69 -9.70 -13.83 24.90
CA VAL A 69 -8.84 -12.88 24.19
C VAL A 69 -7.66 -13.63 23.60
N ARG A 70 -7.43 -13.46 22.31
CA ARG A 70 -6.28 -14.02 21.60
C ARG A 70 -5.46 -12.91 20.97
N LEU A 71 -4.17 -12.85 21.31
CA LEU A 71 -3.20 -11.99 20.65
C LEU A 71 -2.33 -12.85 19.71
N LEU A 72 -2.21 -12.41 18.47
CA LEU A 72 -1.24 -12.91 17.50
C LEU A 72 -0.10 -11.88 17.37
N SER A 73 0.98 -12.08 18.13
CA SER A 73 2.10 -11.15 18.21
C SER A 73 3.15 -11.43 17.12
N GLN A 74 3.93 -10.43 16.71
CA GLN A 74 5.02 -10.64 15.72
C GLN A 74 6.08 -11.67 16.19
N ALA A 75 6.17 -11.93 17.49
CA ALA A 75 7.18 -12.79 18.10
C ALA A 75 6.65 -14.20 18.44
N ASP A 76 5.46 -14.59 17.97
CA ASP A 76 4.88 -15.89 18.32
C ASP A 76 5.78 -17.05 17.84
N VAL A 77 6.32 -17.79 18.83
CA VAL A 77 7.19 -18.93 18.58
C VAL A 77 6.34 -20.19 18.57
N LEU A 78 6.07 -20.69 17.37
CA LEU A 78 5.49 -22.02 17.20
C LEU A 78 6.57 -23.08 17.50
N SER A 79 6.15 -24.19 18.11
CA SER A 79 7.08 -25.30 18.40
C SER A 79 7.62 -25.88 17.08
N PRO A 80 8.96 -25.93 16.89
CA PRO A 80 9.55 -26.44 15.64
C PRO A 80 9.20 -27.91 15.35
N SER A 81 8.86 -28.68 16.38
CA SER A 81 8.53 -30.11 16.26
C SER A 81 7.05 -30.37 16.03
N ALA A 82 6.18 -29.37 16.21
CA ALA A 82 4.75 -29.54 16.02
C ALA A 82 4.40 -29.57 14.52
N THR A 83 3.31 -30.26 14.20
CA THR A 83 2.74 -30.27 12.84
C THR A 83 1.80 -29.10 12.63
N VAL A 84 1.55 -28.74 11.37
CA VAL A 84 0.55 -27.72 11.01
C VAL A 84 -0.83 -28.10 11.55
N ARG A 85 -1.22 -29.37 11.44
CA ARG A 85 -2.47 -29.91 11.98
C ARG A 85 -2.58 -29.67 13.48
N GLU A 86 -1.54 -30.04 14.24
CA GLU A 86 -1.54 -29.87 15.70
C GLU A 86 -1.66 -28.41 16.13
N VAL A 87 -1.05 -27.48 15.38
CA VAL A 87 -1.11 -26.06 15.72
C VAL A 87 -2.44 -25.42 15.33
N VAL A 88 -2.97 -25.71 14.14
CA VAL A 88 -4.17 -25.04 13.60
C VAL A 88 -5.45 -25.69 14.13
N LEU A 89 -5.49 -27.02 14.18
CA LEU A 89 -6.68 -27.80 14.50
C LEU A 89 -6.63 -28.37 15.92
N GLY A 90 -5.47 -28.33 16.58
CA GLY A 90 -5.32 -28.84 17.95
C GLY A 90 -5.65 -30.34 18.03
N GLY A 91 -6.60 -30.66 18.90
CA GLY A 91 -7.12 -32.03 19.08
C GLY A 91 -8.45 -32.32 18.37
N LEU A 92 -8.91 -31.45 17.46
CA LEU A 92 -10.18 -31.64 16.75
C LEU A 92 -10.11 -32.89 15.88
N ALA A 93 -11.13 -33.74 15.97
CA ALA A 93 -11.23 -34.92 15.12
C ALA A 93 -11.55 -34.54 13.67
N GLU A 94 -11.11 -35.36 12.71
CA GLU A 94 -11.23 -35.06 11.27
C GLU A 94 -12.65 -34.71 10.82
N HIS A 95 -13.62 -35.48 11.31
CA HIS A 95 -15.05 -35.25 11.03
C HIS A 95 -15.62 -33.96 11.64
N GLU A 96 -14.99 -33.41 12.68
CA GLU A 96 -15.47 -32.20 13.38
C GLU A 96 -15.04 -30.97 12.62
N TRP A 97 -13.75 -30.88 12.27
CA TRP A 97 -13.24 -29.71 11.56
C TRP A 97 -13.60 -29.74 10.07
N ALA A 98 -13.65 -30.91 9.42
CA ALA A 98 -14.10 -31.00 8.02
C ALA A 98 -15.59 -30.65 7.88
N GLY A 99 -16.37 -30.85 8.94
CA GLY A 99 -17.78 -30.47 9.00
C GLY A 99 -18.01 -28.97 9.18
N ASP A 100 -17.08 -28.23 9.80
CA ASP A 100 -17.22 -26.79 10.06
C ASP A 100 -16.82 -25.97 8.82
N PRO A 101 -17.78 -25.28 8.15
CA PRO A 101 -17.47 -24.44 6.99
C PRO A 101 -16.50 -23.30 7.31
N ARG A 102 -16.44 -22.83 8.56
CA ARG A 102 -15.53 -21.75 8.97
C ARG A 102 -14.09 -22.22 8.99
N VAL A 103 -13.85 -23.43 9.48
CA VAL A 103 -12.49 -23.99 9.49
C VAL A 103 -12.01 -24.25 8.07
N ARG A 104 -12.89 -24.79 7.21
CA ARG A 104 -12.58 -25.00 5.79
C ARG A 104 -12.24 -23.69 5.07
N ASP A 105 -13.01 -22.64 5.29
CA ASP A 105 -12.73 -21.30 4.75
C ASP A 105 -11.33 -20.78 5.16
N VAL A 106 -10.94 -20.97 6.43
CA VAL A 106 -9.60 -20.59 6.92
C VAL A 106 -8.48 -21.41 6.29
N LEU A 107 -8.67 -22.73 6.15
CA LEU A 107 -7.69 -23.61 5.52
C LEU A 107 -7.51 -23.26 4.04
N ASP A 108 -8.61 -23.03 3.32
CA ASP A 108 -8.59 -22.63 1.91
C ASP A 108 -7.92 -21.26 1.73
N GLY A 109 -8.29 -20.26 2.53
CA GLY A 109 -7.82 -18.89 2.37
C GLY A 109 -6.36 -18.65 2.79
N LEU A 110 -5.85 -19.36 3.81
CA LEU A 110 -4.49 -19.11 4.34
C LEU A 110 -3.50 -20.23 4.07
N LEU A 111 -3.95 -21.48 3.96
CA LEU A 111 -3.08 -22.64 3.80
C LEU A 111 -3.13 -23.22 2.38
N GLY A 112 -3.85 -22.57 1.46
CA GLY A 112 -3.89 -22.93 0.05
C GLY A 112 -4.72 -24.20 -0.23
N GLY A 113 -5.66 -24.53 0.65
CA GLY A 113 -6.57 -25.67 0.46
C GLY A 113 -6.80 -26.48 1.75
N HIS A 114 -7.77 -27.38 1.70
CA HIS A 114 -8.14 -28.25 2.83
C HIS A 114 -7.01 -29.18 3.30
N GLU A 115 -6.03 -29.48 2.44
CA GLU A 115 -4.86 -30.28 2.78
C GLU A 115 -3.64 -29.44 3.21
N GLY A 116 -3.73 -28.10 3.15
CA GLY A 116 -2.64 -27.20 3.56
C GLY A 116 -1.46 -27.14 2.58
N GLU A 117 -1.72 -27.32 1.29
CA GLU A 117 -0.71 -27.41 0.22
C GLU A 117 0.23 -26.18 0.18
N GLY A 118 -0.30 -25.00 0.48
CA GLY A 118 0.44 -23.73 0.52
C GLY A 118 1.44 -23.60 1.68
N VAL A 119 1.50 -24.59 2.58
CA VAL A 119 2.48 -24.69 3.66
C VAL A 119 3.13 -26.09 3.72
N GLY A 120 3.06 -26.87 2.65
CA GLY A 120 3.66 -28.20 2.57
C GLY A 120 2.82 -29.33 3.18
N GLY A 121 1.56 -29.06 3.53
CA GLY A 121 0.59 -30.03 4.00
C GLY A 121 0.30 -29.93 5.50
N LEU A 122 -0.88 -30.41 5.93
CA LEU A 122 -1.27 -30.44 7.35
C LEU A 122 -0.34 -31.28 8.23
N ASP A 123 0.33 -32.29 7.68
CA ASP A 123 1.27 -33.16 8.40
C ASP A 123 2.72 -32.64 8.38
N ALA A 124 2.98 -31.51 7.71
CA ALA A 124 4.31 -30.90 7.69
C ALA A 124 4.72 -30.36 9.06
N THR A 125 6.01 -30.43 9.36
CA THR A 125 6.59 -29.87 10.59
C THR A 125 6.92 -28.39 10.42
N ILE A 126 6.85 -27.63 11.51
CA ILE A 126 7.01 -26.17 11.51
C ILE A 126 8.49 -25.73 11.40
N GLY A 127 9.43 -26.53 11.88
CA GLY A 127 10.87 -26.24 11.86
C GLY A 127 11.42 -25.74 10.53
N PRO A 128 11.24 -26.48 9.40
CA PRO A 128 11.78 -26.09 8.09
C PRO A 128 11.03 -24.94 7.40
N MET A 129 9.88 -24.51 7.92
CA MET A 129 9.05 -23.49 7.28
C MET A 129 9.75 -22.11 7.22
N SER A 130 9.45 -21.36 6.17
CA SER A 130 9.79 -19.94 6.08
C SER A 130 9.04 -19.12 7.14
N GLY A 131 9.55 -17.93 7.46
CA GLY A 131 8.90 -17.02 8.42
C GLY A 131 7.46 -16.68 8.04
N GLY A 132 7.19 -16.48 6.73
CA GLY A 132 5.86 -16.20 6.21
C GLY A 132 4.91 -17.40 6.34
N GLU A 133 5.36 -18.62 6.03
CA GLU A 133 4.56 -19.84 6.24
C GLU A 133 4.19 -20.04 7.71
N ARG A 134 5.16 -19.87 8.63
CA ARG A 134 4.89 -19.94 10.08
C ARG A 134 3.88 -18.89 10.52
N ARG A 135 3.95 -17.68 9.94
CA ARG A 135 3.00 -16.60 10.23
C ARG A 135 1.59 -16.97 9.78
N ARG A 136 1.44 -17.54 8.58
CA ARG A 136 0.15 -18.02 8.05
C ARG A 136 -0.46 -19.11 8.92
N VAL A 137 0.36 -20.08 9.37
CA VAL A 137 -0.07 -21.14 10.28
C VAL A 137 -0.54 -20.57 11.63
N ALA A 138 0.21 -19.62 12.21
CA ALA A 138 -0.18 -18.98 13.47
C ALA A 138 -1.48 -18.16 13.34
N LEU A 139 -1.64 -17.43 12.22
CA LEU A 139 -2.86 -16.70 11.91
C LEU A 139 -4.05 -17.65 11.73
N ALA A 140 -3.88 -18.75 10.99
CA ALA A 140 -4.93 -19.76 10.82
C ALA A 140 -5.39 -20.34 12.16
N ALA A 141 -4.44 -20.68 13.05
CA ALA A 141 -4.76 -21.16 14.39
C ALA A 141 -5.59 -20.14 15.21
N ALA A 142 -5.21 -18.85 15.16
CA ALA A 142 -5.93 -17.79 15.86
C ALA A 142 -7.35 -17.55 15.31
N LEU A 143 -7.56 -17.76 14.00
CA LEU A 143 -8.88 -17.66 13.38
C LEU A 143 -9.77 -18.87 13.69
N VAL A 144 -9.20 -20.07 13.72
CA VAL A 144 -9.94 -21.32 14.05
C VAL A 144 -10.39 -21.35 15.52
N GLU A 145 -9.57 -20.82 16.45
CA GLU A 145 -9.94 -20.71 17.87
C GLU A 145 -11.19 -19.84 18.10
N ASP A 146 -11.44 -18.89 17.19
CA ASP A 146 -12.57 -17.95 17.23
C ASP A 146 -12.81 -17.31 18.62
N PRO A 147 -11.83 -16.54 19.15
CA PRO A 147 -11.95 -15.83 20.43
C PRO A 147 -13.02 -14.73 20.36
N ASP A 148 -13.45 -14.22 21.51
CA ASP A 148 -14.35 -13.06 21.60
C ASP A 148 -13.64 -11.77 21.18
N VAL A 149 -12.41 -11.55 21.64
CA VAL A 149 -11.56 -10.44 21.19
C VAL A 149 -10.35 -11.00 20.47
N LEU A 150 -10.29 -10.77 19.16
CA LEU A 150 -9.13 -11.10 18.34
C LEU A 150 -8.22 -9.87 18.21
N MET A 151 -6.95 -10.06 18.54
CA MET A 151 -5.92 -9.04 18.48
C MET A 151 -4.82 -9.47 17.50
N LEU A 152 -4.60 -8.71 16.44
CA LEU A 152 -3.65 -9.06 15.37
C LEU A 152 -2.57 -7.98 15.25
N ASP A 153 -1.30 -8.37 15.30
CA ASP A 153 -0.18 -7.45 15.09
C ASP A 153 0.45 -7.69 13.70
N GLU A 154 0.24 -6.78 12.75
CA GLU A 154 0.69 -6.89 11.35
C GLU A 154 0.28 -8.23 10.68
N PRO A 155 -1.03 -8.56 10.59
CA PRO A 155 -1.49 -9.82 10.02
C PRO A 155 -1.35 -9.91 8.49
N THR A 156 -1.24 -8.77 7.81
CA THR A 156 -1.12 -8.68 6.34
C THR A 156 0.29 -8.98 5.85
N ASN A 157 1.30 -8.92 6.73
CA ASN A 157 2.68 -9.20 6.34
C ASN A 157 2.85 -10.63 5.85
N HIS A 158 3.54 -10.77 4.71
CA HIS A 158 3.79 -12.05 4.05
C HIS A 158 2.55 -12.77 3.49
N LEU A 159 1.39 -12.09 3.46
CA LEU A 159 0.24 -12.49 2.65
C LEU A 159 0.36 -11.85 1.27
N ASP A 160 -0.12 -12.55 0.25
CA ASP A 160 -0.28 -11.93 -1.06
C ASP A 160 -1.61 -11.16 -1.15
N VAL A 161 -1.84 -10.48 -2.27
CA VAL A 161 -3.04 -9.64 -2.46
C VAL A 161 -4.33 -10.44 -2.28
N GLU A 162 -4.32 -11.73 -2.69
CA GLU A 162 -5.47 -12.63 -2.54
C GLU A 162 -5.71 -13.00 -1.07
N GLY A 163 -4.66 -13.38 -0.34
CA GLY A 163 -4.75 -13.69 1.08
C GLY A 163 -5.16 -12.49 1.93
N VAL A 164 -4.68 -11.29 1.60
CA VAL A 164 -5.10 -10.04 2.27
C VAL A 164 -6.58 -9.75 2.00
N ALA A 165 -7.03 -9.87 0.75
CA ALA A 165 -8.43 -9.64 0.38
C ALA A 165 -9.38 -10.65 1.05
N TRP A 166 -9.02 -11.94 1.05
CA TRP A 166 -9.76 -12.98 1.75
C TRP A 166 -9.82 -12.70 3.25
N LEU A 167 -8.69 -12.34 3.88
CA LEU A 167 -8.64 -12.07 5.31
C LEU A 167 -9.54 -10.90 5.69
N ALA A 168 -9.54 -9.83 4.88
CA ALA A 168 -10.39 -8.67 5.10
C ALA A 168 -11.88 -9.04 5.07
N ASP A 169 -12.31 -9.82 4.07
CA ASP A 169 -13.69 -10.29 3.95
C ASP A 169 -14.06 -11.25 5.10
N HIS A 170 -13.19 -12.21 5.41
CA HIS A 170 -13.39 -13.16 6.51
C HIS A 170 -13.57 -12.43 7.85
N LEU A 171 -12.68 -11.50 8.19
CA LEU A 171 -12.75 -10.73 9.42
C LEU A 171 -14.00 -9.84 9.46
N THR A 172 -14.36 -9.21 8.35
CA THR A 172 -15.56 -8.36 8.27
C THR A 172 -16.82 -9.19 8.50
N ARG A 173 -16.93 -10.39 7.90
CA ARG A 173 -18.07 -11.29 8.11
C ARG A 173 -18.13 -11.83 9.54
N GLN A 174 -17.02 -12.31 10.09
CA GLN A 174 -16.98 -13.00 11.39
C GLN A 174 -17.02 -12.03 12.58
N ARG A 175 -16.30 -10.90 12.51
CA ARG A 175 -16.11 -10.00 13.65
C ARG A 175 -17.22 -8.97 13.82
N THR A 176 -18.19 -8.94 12.90
CA THR A 176 -19.44 -8.15 13.04
C THR A 176 -20.49 -8.87 13.88
N ALA A 177 -20.27 -10.15 14.22
CA ALA A 177 -21.18 -10.92 15.06
C ALA A 177 -21.24 -10.37 16.49
N ARG A 178 -22.39 -10.60 17.16
CA ARG A 178 -22.55 -10.31 18.59
C ARG A 178 -21.54 -11.10 19.42
N GLY A 179 -21.01 -10.46 20.45
CA GLY A 179 -19.97 -10.97 21.35
C GLY A 179 -18.54 -10.81 20.84
N LYS A 180 -18.33 -10.41 19.57
CA LYS A 180 -17.00 -10.37 18.96
C LYS A 180 -16.42 -8.96 18.88
N ALA A 181 -15.10 -8.83 18.90
CA ALA A 181 -14.39 -7.61 18.55
C ALA A 181 -13.04 -7.93 17.89
N LEU A 182 -12.54 -6.98 17.12
CA LEU A 182 -11.24 -7.05 16.45
C LEU A 182 -10.42 -5.81 16.80
N VAL A 183 -9.16 -6.03 17.13
CA VAL A 183 -8.14 -4.97 17.19
C VAL A 183 -6.97 -5.41 16.31
N THR A 184 -6.63 -4.62 15.31
CA THR A 184 -5.53 -4.96 14.38
C THR A 184 -4.55 -3.81 14.27
N ILE A 185 -3.26 -4.09 14.40
CA ILE A 185 -2.19 -3.21 13.90
C ILE A 185 -1.90 -3.65 12.48
N THR A 186 -1.86 -2.71 11.55
CA THR A 186 -1.27 -2.96 10.24
C THR A 186 -0.80 -1.65 9.62
N HIS A 187 0.17 -1.75 8.72
CA HIS A 187 0.54 -0.67 7.82
C HIS A 187 -0.20 -0.69 6.48
N ASP A 188 -1.00 -1.72 6.22
CA ASP A 188 -1.84 -1.83 5.03
C ASP A 188 -3.08 -0.91 5.14
N ARG A 189 -3.04 0.18 4.36
CA ARG A 189 -4.07 1.23 4.36
C ARG A 189 -5.40 0.73 3.80
N TRP A 190 -5.35 -0.12 2.77
CA TRP A 190 -6.54 -0.69 2.16
C TRP A 190 -7.23 -1.65 3.13
N PHE A 191 -6.45 -2.50 3.80
CA PHE A 191 -6.97 -3.43 4.80
C PHE A 191 -7.62 -2.70 5.98
N LEU A 192 -7.00 -1.63 6.47
CA LEU A 192 -7.59 -0.80 7.52
C LEU A 192 -8.92 -0.18 7.08
N ASP A 193 -9.01 0.31 5.85
CA ASP A 193 -10.24 0.90 5.33
C ASP A 193 -11.35 -0.14 5.10
N ALA A 194 -10.98 -1.33 4.65
CA ALA A 194 -11.90 -2.44 4.43
C ALA A 194 -12.45 -3.04 5.73
N VAL A 195 -11.61 -3.17 6.76
CA VAL A 195 -11.94 -3.93 7.98
C VAL A 195 -12.33 -3.02 9.14
N ALA A 196 -11.63 -1.90 9.36
CA ALA A 196 -11.79 -1.10 10.56
C ALA A 196 -12.99 -0.15 10.48
N ASP A 197 -13.79 -0.09 11.54
CA ASP A 197 -14.84 0.91 11.74
C ASP A 197 -14.37 2.10 12.58
N ARG A 198 -13.23 1.95 13.26
CA ARG A 198 -12.59 2.96 14.11
C ARG A 198 -11.08 2.86 13.97
N THR A 199 -10.42 4.00 14.01
CA THR A 199 -8.96 4.07 13.96
C THR A 199 -8.41 4.65 15.26
N TRP A 200 -7.46 3.96 15.88
CA TRP A 200 -6.73 4.39 17.05
C TRP A 200 -5.32 4.81 16.65
N GLU A 201 -4.97 6.06 16.89
CA GLU A 201 -3.64 6.57 16.62
C GLU A 201 -2.82 6.63 17.91
N VAL A 202 -1.71 5.89 17.96
CA VAL A 202 -0.78 5.89 19.10
C VAL A 202 0.33 6.90 18.86
N ILE A 203 0.35 7.98 19.65
CA ILE A 203 1.34 9.07 19.56
C ILE A 203 1.75 9.51 20.96
N ASP A 204 3.06 9.55 21.22
CA ASP A 204 3.66 10.12 22.44
C ASP A 204 3.00 9.61 23.74
N GLY A 205 2.76 8.31 23.82
CA GLY A 205 2.14 7.68 24.98
C GLY A 205 0.63 7.89 25.12
N ARG A 206 -0.01 8.49 24.12
CA ARG A 206 -1.46 8.71 24.07
C ARG A 206 -2.09 7.93 22.94
N VAL A 207 -3.38 7.65 23.07
CA VAL A 207 -4.18 7.02 22.03
C VAL A 207 -5.34 7.95 21.69
N GLU A 208 -5.39 8.35 20.44
CA GLU A 208 -6.45 9.20 19.89
C GLU A 208 -7.39 8.35 19.04
N GLN A 209 -8.68 8.58 19.16
CA GLN A 209 -9.69 7.73 18.53
C GLN A 209 -10.40 8.51 17.42
N TYR A 210 -10.55 7.87 16.28
CA TYR A 210 -11.22 8.39 15.09
C TYR A 210 -12.31 7.41 14.65
N GLU A 211 -13.41 7.95 14.14
CA GLU A 211 -14.48 7.14 13.55
C GLU A 211 -14.20 6.93 12.05
N GLY A 212 -14.39 5.70 11.59
CA GLY A 212 -14.10 5.27 10.22
C GLY A 212 -12.74 4.59 10.05
N GLY A 213 -12.55 4.07 8.85
CA GLY A 213 -11.31 3.45 8.38
C GLY A 213 -10.18 4.45 8.16
N TYR A 214 -9.15 4.03 7.43
CA TYR A 214 -7.94 4.81 7.25
C TYR A 214 -8.18 6.14 6.53
N ALA A 215 -9.01 6.17 5.49
CA ALA A 215 -9.27 7.38 4.72
C ALA A 215 -9.95 8.46 5.59
N ALA A 216 -10.94 8.06 6.39
CA ALA A 216 -11.62 8.95 7.33
C ALA A 216 -10.66 9.50 8.40
N TYR A 217 -9.77 8.65 8.92
CA TYR A 217 -8.71 9.05 9.83
C TYR A 217 -7.79 10.11 9.22
N VAL A 218 -7.30 9.93 7.99
CA VAL A 218 -6.41 10.88 7.32
C VAL A 218 -7.10 12.24 7.16
N LEU A 219 -8.35 12.26 6.72
CA LEU A 219 -9.14 13.49 6.59
C LEU A 219 -9.34 14.19 7.94
N ALA A 220 -9.73 13.44 8.98
CA ALA A 220 -9.91 13.99 10.32
C ALA A 220 -8.61 14.54 10.91
N LYS A 221 -7.48 13.87 10.67
CA LYS A 221 -6.16 14.31 11.08
C LYS A 221 -5.73 15.59 10.35
N ALA A 222 -5.93 15.66 9.04
CA ALA A 222 -5.61 16.85 8.24
C ALA A 222 -6.42 18.06 8.70
N GLU A 223 -7.73 17.90 8.91
CA GLU A 223 -8.59 18.98 9.41
C GLU A 223 -8.17 19.44 10.81
N ARG A 224 -7.83 18.49 11.70
CA ARG A 224 -7.33 18.82 13.03
C ARG A 224 -5.99 19.55 12.98
N GLN A 225 -5.06 19.12 12.14
CA GLN A 225 -3.78 19.80 11.95
C GLN A 225 -4.00 21.23 11.43
N ARG A 226 -4.94 21.43 10.50
CA ARG A 226 -5.34 22.75 10.01
C ARG A 226 -5.87 23.63 11.14
N ILE A 227 -6.79 23.12 11.96
CA ILE A 227 -7.33 23.86 13.13
C ILE A 227 -6.23 24.17 14.14
N ALA A 228 -5.34 23.21 14.42
CA ALA A 228 -4.22 23.38 15.33
C ALA A 228 -3.22 24.41 14.82
N ALA A 229 -2.91 24.42 13.53
CA ALA A 229 -2.03 25.40 12.88
C ALA A 229 -2.64 26.81 12.97
N VAL A 230 -3.92 26.97 12.64
CA VAL A 230 -4.62 28.27 12.80
C VAL A 230 -4.62 28.74 14.25
N THR A 231 -4.80 27.83 15.20
CA THR A 231 -4.79 28.14 16.64
C THR A 231 -3.40 28.52 17.14
N ALA A 232 -2.37 27.79 16.70
CA ALA A 232 -0.97 28.08 17.00
C ALA A 232 -0.56 29.42 16.40
N GLU A 233 -0.96 29.71 15.16
CA GLU A 233 -0.70 30.98 14.51
C GLU A 233 -1.39 32.15 15.24
N ARG A 234 -2.64 31.97 15.67
CA ARG A 234 -3.34 32.96 16.52
C ARG A 234 -2.62 33.17 17.84
N ARG A 235 -2.16 32.10 18.50
CA ARG A 235 -1.38 32.15 19.75
C ARG A 235 -0.06 32.88 19.54
N ASP A 236 0.69 32.54 18.50
CA ASP A 236 1.96 33.17 18.16
C ASP A 236 1.78 34.64 17.80
N ASN A 237 0.71 34.98 17.08
CA ASN A 237 0.36 36.37 16.77
C ASN A 237 -0.03 37.15 18.04
N LEU A 238 -0.70 36.53 19.01
CA LEU A 238 -0.99 37.13 20.32
C LEU A 238 0.30 37.32 21.12
N LEU A 239 1.15 36.30 21.22
CA LEU A 239 2.46 36.38 21.89
C LEU A 239 3.38 37.41 21.23
N ARG A 240 3.36 37.53 19.89
CA ARG A 240 4.09 38.58 19.16
C ARG A 240 3.55 39.96 19.49
N LYS A 241 2.23 40.14 19.59
CA LYS A 241 1.61 41.43 19.99
C LYS A 241 1.98 41.79 21.43
N GLU A 242 1.99 40.81 22.33
CA GLU A 242 2.34 40.97 23.74
C GLU A 242 3.84 41.26 23.91
N LEU A 243 4.73 40.55 23.21
CA LEU A 243 6.16 40.83 23.14
C LEU A 243 6.46 42.19 22.48
N ALA A 244 5.71 42.58 21.45
CA ALA A 244 5.83 43.89 20.82
C ALA A 244 5.35 45.02 21.74
N TRP A 245 4.34 44.76 22.57
CA TRP A 245 3.85 45.66 23.60
C TRP A 245 4.86 45.81 24.75
N LEU A 246 5.44 44.71 25.24
CA LEU A 246 6.53 44.71 26.23
C LEU A 246 7.81 45.40 25.71
N ARG A 247 8.12 45.26 24.42
CA ARG A 247 9.24 45.95 23.75
C ARG A 247 8.97 47.42 23.43
N ARG A 248 7.71 47.88 23.49
CA ARG A 248 7.31 49.29 23.36
C ARG A 248 7.33 50.04 24.70
N GLY A 249 7.76 49.39 25.79
CA GLY A 249 8.31 50.09 26.95
C GLY A 249 9.41 51.09 26.53
N PRO A 250 9.64 52.15 27.32
CA PRO A 250 10.24 53.40 26.85
C PRO A 250 11.56 53.23 26.06
N PRO A 251 11.73 53.93 24.92
CA PRO A 251 12.62 53.50 23.85
C PRO A 251 14.05 54.02 24.01
N ALA A 252 15.04 53.11 23.97
CA ALA A 252 16.42 53.49 23.65
C ALA A 252 16.51 53.77 22.14
N ARG A 253 16.81 55.03 21.80
CA ARG A 253 16.90 55.62 20.46
C ARG A 253 17.85 54.82 19.55
N THR A 254 17.38 54.36 18.38
CA THR A 254 18.04 54.53 17.06
C THR A 254 17.31 53.80 15.93
N SER A 255 17.55 54.30 14.72
CA SER A 255 16.93 54.00 13.43
C SER A 255 17.37 52.67 12.83
N LYS A 256 16.64 51.58 13.04
CA LYS A 256 16.74 50.36 12.18
C LYS A 256 15.39 49.67 11.95
N PRO A 257 14.42 50.27 11.22
CA PRO A 257 13.21 49.56 10.79
C PRO A 257 13.25 49.32 9.27
N LYS A 258 14.09 48.39 8.80
CA LYS A 258 14.07 47.97 7.38
C LYS A 258 14.22 46.47 7.13
N PHE A 259 14.42 45.66 8.18
CA PHE A 259 14.64 44.21 8.07
C PHE A 259 13.37 43.37 8.35
N ARG A 260 12.18 44.00 8.32
CA ARG A 260 10.94 43.43 8.85
C ARG A 260 9.81 43.25 7.82
N ILE A 261 10.06 43.55 6.55
CA ILE A 261 9.04 43.45 5.50
C ILE A 261 9.28 42.21 4.63
N ASP A 262 10.53 41.77 4.46
CA ASP A 262 10.85 40.61 3.60
C ASP A 262 10.60 39.25 4.27
N ALA A 263 10.63 39.18 5.61
CA ALA A 263 10.36 37.94 6.35
C ALA A 263 8.87 37.52 6.34
N ALA A 264 7.97 38.41 5.91
CA ALA A 264 6.53 38.16 5.84
C ALA A 264 6.09 37.62 4.47
N ASN A 265 6.84 37.90 3.40
CA ASN A 265 6.49 37.46 2.04
C ASN A 265 6.98 36.04 1.70
N ALA A 266 7.83 35.43 2.53
CA ALA A 266 8.34 34.07 2.35
C ALA A 266 7.42 32.97 2.91
N LEU A 267 6.28 33.34 3.54
CA LEU A 267 5.40 32.44 4.28
C LEU A 267 4.08 32.08 3.56
N ILE A 268 3.91 32.47 2.28
CA ILE A 268 2.61 32.38 1.56
C ILE A 268 2.66 31.46 0.33
N ALA A 269 3.79 30.82 0.01
CA ALA A 269 3.89 29.97 -1.18
C ALA A 269 4.23 28.53 -0.78
N ASP A 270 3.20 27.70 -0.55
CA ASP A 270 3.33 26.24 -0.58
C ASP A 270 1.97 25.60 -0.87
N GLU A 271 1.69 25.42 -2.15
CA GLU A 271 0.83 24.34 -2.64
C GLU A 271 1.51 23.85 -3.94
N PRO A 272 1.96 22.58 -4.01
CA PRO A 272 2.60 22.07 -5.20
C PRO A 272 1.58 22.08 -6.36
N PRO A 273 1.95 22.57 -7.55
CA PRO A 273 1.09 22.44 -8.71
C PRO A 273 0.87 20.95 -9.04
N PRO A 274 -0.31 20.60 -9.57
CA PRO A 274 -0.52 19.28 -10.17
C PRO A 274 0.50 19.04 -11.29
N ARG A 275 0.92 17.78 -11.39
CA ARG A 275 2.06 17.26 -12.17
C ARG A 275 2.16 17.88 -13.58
N ASP A 276 3.40 18.18 -13.98
CA ASP A 276 3.73 18.49 -15.38
C ASP A 276 4.46 17.29 -15.99
N ASP A 277 3.68 16.35 -16.53
CA ASP A 277 4.15 15.07 -17.08
C ASP A 277 5.21 15.27 -18.20
N VAL A 278 5.24 16.45 -18.82
CA VAL A 278 6.16 16.78 -19.92
C VAL A 278 7.57 17.14 -19.42
N GLU A 279 7.73 17.65 -18.20
CA GLU A 279 9.05 17.97 -17.64
C GLU A 279 9.78 16.74 -17.11
N LEU A 280 9.08 15.80 -16.45
CA LEU A 280 9.65 14.55 -15.94
C LEU A 280 10.22 13.70 -17.09
N VAL A 281 9.49 13.58 -18.20
CA VAL A 281 9.95 12.85 -19.40
C VAL A 281 11.17 13.53 -20.05
N ARG A 282 11.26 14.86 -20.04
CA ARG A 282 12.43 15.59 -20.56
C ARG A 282 13.67 15.44 -19.66
N PHE A 283 13.50 15.36 -18.35
CA PHE A 283 14.58 15.11 -17.40
C PHE A 283 15.06 13.64 -17.44
N ALA A 284 14.15 12.69 -17.64
CA ALA A 284 14.44 11.28 -17.84
C ALA A 284 15.19 11.02 -19.17
N SER A 285 14.67 11.59 -20.26
CA SER A 285 15.19 11.38 -21.63
C SER A 285 16.56 12.01 -21.88
N THR A 286 16.99 12.96 -21.05
CA THR A 286 18.36 13.50 -21.11
C THR A 286 19.39 12.56 -20.49
N ARG A 287 18.97 11.55 -19.71
CA ARG A 287 19.84 10.53 -19.08
C ARG A 287 19.62 9.10 -19.62
N LEU A 288 18.43 8.76 -20.12
CA LEU A 288 18.12 7.45 -20.70
C LEU A 288 18.11 7.48 -22.24
N GLY A 289 18.77 6.49 -22.85
CA GLY A 289 18.58 6.18 -24.26
C GLY A 289 17.18 5.63 -24.57
N LYS A 290 16.88 5.40 -25.85
CA LYS A 290 15.59 4.82 -26.30
C LYS A 290 15.34 3.40 -25.79
N ASP A 291 16.41 2.66 -25.52
CA ASP A 291 16.37 1.27 -25.08
C ASP A 291 16.79 1.20 -23.60
N VAL A 292 16.00 0.53 -22.75
CA VAL A 292 16.28 0.36 -21.32
C VAL A 292 16.67 -1.09 -21.05
N VAL A 293 15.70 -1.97 -20.82
CA VAL A 293 15.92 -3.40 -20.64
C VAL A 293 14.87 -4.14 -21.44
N ASP A 294 15.31 -5.02 -22.35
CA ASP A 294 14.43 -5.96 -23.04
C ASP A 294 14.73 -7.38 -22.56
N LEU A 295 13.69 -8.11 -22.20
CA LEU A 295 13.69 -9.55 -22.07
C LEU A 295 13.10 -10.15 -23.34
N LEU A 296 13.83 -11.06 -24.00
CA LEU A 296 13.41 -11.73 -25.22
C LEU A 296 13.40 -13.24 -25.02
N ASP A 297 12.20 -13.82 -25.04
CA ASP A 297 11.95 -15.26 -24.86
C ASP A 297 12.72 -15.86 -23.66
N VAL A 298 12.74 -15.13 -22.55
CA VAL A 298 13.52 -15.47 -21.37
C VAL A 298 12.85 -16.60 -20.60
N THR A 299 13.62 -17.64 -20.30
CA THR A 299 13.21 -18.75 -19.44
C THR A 299 14.16 -18.85 -18.26
N VAL A 300 13.59 -19.01 -17.06
CA VAL A 300 14.34 -19.17 -15.82
C VAL A 300 13.70 -20.26 -14.96
N THR A 301 14.53 -21.19 -14.55
CA THR A 301 14.19 -22.37 -13.74
C THR A 301 15.00 -22.31 -12.46
N VAL A 302 14.32 -22.42 -11.32
CA VAL A 302 14.96 -22.46 -10.00
C VAL A 302 14.60 -23.78 -9.34
N GLY A 303 15.61 -24.64 -9.16
CA GLY A 303 15.41 -26.02 -8.72
C GLY A 303 14.67 -26.81 -9.80
N GLU A 304 13.52 -27.39 -9.45
CA GLU A 304 12.67 -28.17 -10.38
C GLU A 304 11.52 -27.33 -10.99
N ARG A 305 11.36 -26.07 -10.58
CA ARG A 305 10.22 -25.23 -10.99
C ARG A 305 10.65 -24.17 -11.99
N THR A 306 10.01 -24.16 -13.16
CA THR A 306 10.12 -23.06 -14.13
C THR A 306 9.33 -21.87 -13.61
N LEU A 307 10.02 -20.77 -13.30
CA LEU A 307 9.40 -19.55 -12.77
C LEU A 307 9.03 -18.55 -13.88
N LEU A 308 9.81 -18.54 -14.97
CA LEU A 308 9.54 -17.75 -16.17
C LEU A 308 9.68 -18.68 -17.39
N ASP A 309 8.69 -18.72 -18.28
CA ASP A 309 8.67 -19.51 -19.51
C ASP A 309 8.49 -18.60 -20.73
N ARG A 310 9.56 -18.43 -21.52
CA ARG A 310 9.60 -17.64 -22.77
C ARG A 310 8.96 -16.25 -22.62
N VAL A 311 9.32 -15.56 -21.55
CA VAL A 311 8.82 -14.21 -21.27
C VAL A 311 9.53 -13.22 -22.18
N THR A 312 8.72 -12.50 -22.97
CA THR A 312 9.17 -11.33 -23.74
C THR A 312 8.56 -10.08 -23.14
N TRP A 313 9.41 -9.17 -22.69
CA TRP A 313 8.98 -7.91 -22.07
C TRP A 313 9.95 -6.79 -22.45
N HIS A 314 9.39 -5.71 -22.98
CA HIS A 314 10.11 -4.49 -23.32
C HIS A 314 9.83 -3.46 -22.24
N LEU A 315 10.87 -3.01 -21.55
CA LEU A 315 10.77 -1.91 -20.59
C LEU A 315 11.21 -0.62 -21.27
N ALA A 316 10.30 0.34 -21.37
CA ALA A 316 10.49 1.63 -22.01
C ALA A 316 11.05 2.68 -21.04
N PRO A 317 11.71 3.74 -21.57
CA PRO A 317 12.20 4.84 -20.74
C PRO A 317 11.08 5.57 -19.99
N GLY A 318 11.21 5.70 -18.67
CA GLY A 318 10.25 6.40 -17.83
C GLY A 318 8.99 5.59 -17.54
N GLU A 319 8.93 4.33 -17.98
CA GLU A 319 7.82 3.43 -17.70
C GLU A 319 7.76 3.09 -16.20
N ARG A 320 6.56 3.18 -15.61
CA ARG A 320 6.31 2.84 -14.21
C ARG A 320 5.36 1.65 -14.13
N VAL A 321 5.88 0.50 -13.69
CA VAL A 321 5.16 -0.78 -13.70
C VAL A 321 5.01 -1.34 -12.30
N GLY A 322 3.78 -1.70 -11.96
CA GLY A 322 3.46 -2.46 -10.75
C GLY A 322 3.39 -3.95 -11.04
N VAL A 323 4.09 -4.79 -10.29
CA VAL A 323 4.09 -6.24 -10.46
C VAL A 323 3.34 -6.89 -9.30
N VAL A 324 2.27 -7.61 -9.62
CA VAL A 324 1.47 -8.40 -8.67
C VAL A 324 1.54 -9.89 -8.99
N GLY A 325 1.32 -10.72 -7.97
CA GLY A 325 1.33 -12.17 -8.14
C GLY A 325 1.41 -12.90 -6.81
N VAL A 326 1.10 -14.19 -6.81
CA VAL A 326 1.16 -15.03 -5.61
C VAL A 326 2.59 -15.17 -5.09
N ASN A 327 2.72 -15.57 -3.82
CA ASN A 327 4.03 -15.88 -3.27
C ASN A 327 4.65 -17.09 -3.99
N GLY A 328 5.92 -16.98 -4.36
CA GLY A 328 6.61 -17.99 -5.16
C GLY A 328 6.27 -17.99 -6.65
N ALA A 329 5.52 -17.01 -7.17
CA ALA A 329 5.26 -16.87 -8.61
C ALA A 329 6.49 -16.41 -9.42
N GLY A 330 7.61 -16.07 -8.76
CA GLY A 330 8.82 -15.57 -9.42
C GLY A 330 8.95 -14.05 -9.49
N LYS A 331 8.23 -13.27 -8.68
CA LYS A 331 8.29 -11.79 -8.67
C LYS A 331 9.72 -11.24 -8.43
N SER A 332 10.36 -11.68 -7.36
CA SER A 332 11.76 -11.33 -7.05
C SER A 332 12.71 -11.86 -8.13
N THR A 333 12.45 -13.05 -8.68
CA THR A 333 13.23 -13.62 -9.79
C THR A 333 13.13 -12.75 -11.03
N LEU A 334 11.94 -12.24 -11.36
CA LEU A 334 11.74 -11.31 -12.47
C LEU A 334 12.54 -10.02 -12.29
N LEU A 335 12.53 -9.44 -11.09
CA LEU A 335 13.35 -8.25 -10.79
C LEU A 335 14.85 -8.54 -10.90
N SER A 336 15.34 -9.64 -10.33
CA SER A 336 16.75 -10.04 -10.44
C SER A 336 17.16 -10.36 -11.88
N VAL A 337 16.25 -10.87 -12.71
CA VAL A 337 16.47 -11.06 -14.15
C VAL A 337 16.58 -9.70 -14.84
N ILE A 338 15.67 -8.75 -14.58
CA ILE A 338 15.76 -7.38 -15.12
C ILE A 338 17.04 -6.69 -14.65
N GLY A 339 17.47 -6.91 -13.41
CA GLY A 339 18.73 -6.41 -12.85
C GLY A 339 19.99 -7.09 -13.36
N GLY A 340 19.87 -8.24 -14.04
CA GLY A 340 21.01 -9.00 -14.56
C GLY A 340 21.79 -9.77 -13.48
N GLU A 341 21.17 -10.05 -12.34
CA GLU A 341 21.78 -10.74 -11.20
C GLU A 341 21.75 -12.26 -11.32
N ILE A 342 20.78 -12.80 -12.06
CA ILE A 342 20.55 -14.24 -12.23
C ILE A 342 20.82 -14.62 -13.70
N PRO A 343 21.55 -15.73 -13.96
CA PRO A 343 21.73 -16.23 -15.31
C PRO A 343 20.42 -16.77 -15.91
N LEU A 344 20.28 -16.62 -17.22
CA LEU A 344 19.11 -17.12 -17.96
C LEU A 344 19.37 -18.55 -18.45
N ASP A 345 18.35 -19.42 -18.41
CA ASP A 345 18.44 -20.75 -19.02
C ASP A 345 18.32 -20.67 -20.55
N SER A 346 17.38 -19.83 -21.02
CA SER A 346 17.22 -19.50 -22.44
C SER A 346 16.72 -18.07 -22.63
N GLY A 347 16.80 -17.58 -23.87
CA GLY A 347 16.42 -16.23 -24.23
C GLY A 347 17.58 -15.24 -24.14
N LYS A 348 17.25 -13.95 -24.18
CA LYS A 348 18.25 -12.88 -24.14
C LYS A 348 17.74 -11.68 -23.35
N ARG A 349 18.56 -11.20 -22.42
CA ARG A 349 18.43 -9.85 -21.84
C ARG A 349 19.26 -8.87 -22.65
N LYS A 350 18.63 -7.82 -23.18
CA LYS A 350 19.33 -6.67 -23.78
C LYS A 350 19.22 -5.50 -22.81
N GLU A 351 20.31 -4.79 -22.64
CA GLU A 351 20.40 -3.61 -21.78
C GLU A 351 20.97 -2.45 -22.58
N GLY A 352 20.37 -1.27 -22.43
CA GLY A 352 20.86 -0.03 -23.02
C GLY A 352 22.17 0.42 -22.38
N VAL A 353 23.07 0.99 -23.18
CA VAL A 353 24.43 1.40 -22.72
C VAL A 353 24.40 2.46 -21.61
N THR A 354 23.32 3.24 -21.53
CA THR A 354 23.17 4.32 -20.54
C THR A 354 22.45 3.89 -19.27
N VAL A 355 22.02 2.62 -19.18
CA VAL A 355 21.23 2.13 -18.06
C VAL A 355 22.11 1.97 -16.81
N GLN A 356 21.57 2.44 -15.69
CA GLN A 356 22.10 2.30 -14.35
C GLN A 356 20.95 1.77 -13.49
N VAL A 357 20.91 0.44 -13.38
CA VAL A 357 19.92 -0.26 -12.56
C VAL A 357 20.31 -0.18 -11.10
N ALA A 358 19.37 0.16 -10.24
CA ALA A 358 19.46 -0.13 -8.82
C ALA A 358 18.32 -1.04 -8.38
N HIS A 359 18.66 -2.08 -7.63
CA HIS A 359 17.72 -3.07 -7.14
C HIS A 359 17.66 -3.02 -5.61
N LEU A 360 16.47 -2.73 -5.09
CA LEU A 360 16.15 -2.88 -3.68
C LEU A 360 15.67 -4.31 -3.44
N SER A 361 16.59 -5.21 -3.11
CA SER A 361 16.25 -6.60 -2.79
C SER A 361 15.57 -6.71 -1.41
N GLN A 362 14.85 -7.81 -1.21
CA GLN A 362 14.17 -8.12 0.06
C GLN A 362 15.16 -8.34 1.23
N GLU A 363 16.39 -8.77 0.96
CA GLU A 363 17.38 -9.06 1.99
C GLU A 363 18.31 -7.87 2.28
N VAL A 364 18.36 -7.42 3.54
CA VAL A 364 19.18 -6.26 3.98
C VAL A 364 20.64 -6.65 4.27
N ARG A 365 21.26 -7.47 3.42
CA ARG A 365 22.64 -7.96 3.61
C ARG A 365 23.70 -6.89 3.33
N GLU A 366 23.39 -5.92 2.47
CA GLU A 366 24.35 -4.88 2.08
C GLU A 366 24.78 -3.99 3.25
N LEU A 367 23.87 -3.76 4.21
CA LEU A 367 24.11 -2.92 5.37
C LEU A 367 24.97 -3.62 6.44
N ASP A 368 25.17 -4.93 6.36
CA ASP A 368 25.98 -5.66 7.33
C ASP A 368 27.47 -5.26 7.27
N ARG A 369 27.92 -4.82 6.09
CA ARG A 369 29.28 -4.27 5.91
C ARG A 369 29.46 -2.89 6.57
N LEU A 370 28.36 -2.19 6.80
CA LEU A 370 28.34 -0.81 7.29
C LEU A 370 27.93 -0.70 8.76
N ARG A 371 27.83 -1.83 9.49
CA ARG A 371 27.33 -1.86 10.88
C ARG A 371 28.01 -0.87 11.81
N GLU A 372 29.31 -0.65 11.62
CA GLU A 372 30.12 0.28 12.43
C GLU A 372 30.03 1.75 11.98
N HIS A 373 29.53 2.02 10.77
CA HIS A 373 29.41 3.37 10.23
C HIS A 373 28.21 4.08 10.84
N ARG A 374 28.25 5.41 10.88
CA ARG A 374 27.08 6.22 11.18
C ARG A 374 26.14 6.27 9.98
N VAL A 375 24.85 6.47 10.24
CA VAL A 375 23.83 6.63 9.20
C VAL A 375 24.26 7.66 8.15
N ILE A 376 24.69 8.85 8.58
CA ILE A 376 25.09 9.89 7.62
C ILE A 376 26.34 9.52 6.82
N GLU A 377 27.30 8.83 7.43
CA GLU A 377 28.53 8.37 6.77
C GLU A 377 28.22 7.32 5.71
N ALA A 378 27.34 6.37 6.02
CA ALA A 378 26.91 5.33 5.09
C ALA A 378 26.20 5.91 3.84
N VAL A 379 25.55 7.07 3.98
CA VAL A 379 24.89 7.78 2.87
C VAL A 379 25.88 8.65 2.11
N GLU A 380 26.73 9.41 2.83
CA GLU A 380 27.75 10.27 2.24
C GLU A 380 28.86 9.49 1.50
N GLU A 381 29.08 8.22 1.85
CA GLU A 381 29.94 7.28 1.12
C GLU A 381 29.55 7.18 -0.36
N ILE A 382 28.25 7.23 -0.67
CA ILE A 382 27.75 7.18 -2.05
C ILE A 382 27.89 8.57 -2.68
N ARG A 383 27.28 9.58 -2.04
CA ARG A 383 27.26 10.96 -2.54
C ARG A 383 26.85 11.92 -1.43
N LYS A 384 27.36 13.16 -1.47
CA LYS A 384 27.04 14.21 -0.47
C LYS A 384 25.81 15.05 -0.81
N VAL A 385 25.57 15.29 -2.10
CA VAL A 385 24.47 16.12 -2.62
C VAL A 385 23.92 15.45 -3.88
N THR A 386 22.61 15.33 -3.99
CA THR A 386 21.91 14.76 -5.15
C THR A 386 20.91 15.78 -5.72
N MET A 387 20.48 15.58 -6.96
CA MET A 387 19.43 16.39 -7.59
C MET A 387 18.09 15.67 -7.48
N LEU A 388 17.12 16.29 -6.80
CA LEU A 388 15.73 15.80 -6.72
C LEU A 388 14.80 16.94 -7.15
N ASP A 389 13.86 16.68 -8.07
CA ASP A 389 12.95 17.68 -8.65
C ASP A 389 13.68 18.94 -9.18
N GLY A 390 14.87 18.75 -9.78
CA GLY A 390 15.69 19.84 -10.29
C GLY A 390 16.34 20.72 -9.20
N LYS A 391 16.27 20.35 -7.92
CA LYS A 391 16.90 21.05 -6.79
C LYS A 391 18.04 20.24 -6.18
N GLU A 392 19.11 20.92 -5.76
CA GLU A 392 20.17 20.30 -4.97
C GLU A 392 19.67 19.98 -3.56
N VAL A 393 19.73 18.70 -3.20
CA VAL A 393 19.36 18.18 -1.88
C VAL A 393 20.56 17.48 -1.26
N SER A 394 20.93 17.86 -0.04
CA SER A 394 22.04 17.20 0.67
C SER A 394 21.64 15.84 1.25
N ALA A 395 22.62 14.97 1.46
CA ALA A 395 22.42 13.67 2.12
C ALA A 395 21.68 13.81 3.46
N SER A 396 22.00 14.84 4.25
CA SER A 396 21.34 15.12 5.53
C SER A 396 19.88 15.58 5.38
N GLN A 397 19.57 16.35 4.33
CA GLN A 397 18.20 16.76 4.03
C GLN A 397 17.34 15.58 3.57
N LEU A 398 17.89 14.72 2.70
CA LEU A 398 17.18 13.52 2.23
C LEU A 398 17.01 12.50 3.37
N ALA A 399 18.05 12.32 4.20
CA ALA A 399 17.96 11.51 5.42
C ALA A 399 16.86 12.02 6.37
N LYS A 400 16.76 13.36 6.55
CA LYS A 400 15.70 13.96 7.35
C LYS A 400 14.30 13.74 6.76
N ARG A 401 14.16 13.78 5.43
CA ARG A 401 12.90 13.49 4.74
C ARG A 401 12.45 12.04 4.95
N LEU A 402 13.37 11.08 4.98
CA LEU A 402 13.09 9.67 5.31
C LEU A 402 13.13 9.41 6.84
N GLY A 403 12.81 10.40 7.67
CA GLY A 403 12.64 10.21 9.11
C GLY A 403 13.92 10.12 9.97
N PHE A 404 15.12 10.27 9.40
CA PHE A 404 16.36 10.36 10.19
C PHE A 404 16.61 11.79 10.67
N SER A 405 16.14 12.12 11.88
CA SER A 405 16.43 13.39 12.54
C SER A 405 17.94 13.58 12.80
N GLY A 406 18.38 14.82 13.05
CA GLY A 406 19.82 15.13 13.18
C GLY A 406 20.57 14.31 14.24
N GLY A 407 19.91 13.91 15.34
CA GLY A 407 20.49 12.99 16.31
C GLY A 407 20.57 11.54 15.80
N ARG A 408 19.51 11.06 15.12
CA ARG A 408 19.44 9.71 14.54
C ARG A 408 20.44 9.51 13.40
N GLN A 409 20.82 10.57 12.69
CA GLN A 409 21.86 10.53 11.65
C GLN A 409 23.26 10.15 12.19
N GLN A 410 23.47 10.31 13.50
CA GLN A 410 24.74 9.96 14.17
C GLN A 410 24.73 8.55 14.78
N THR A 411 23.60 7.86 14.75
CA THR A 411 23.47 6.47 15.24
C THR A 411 24.22 5.52 14.32
N ARG A 412 24.77 4.44 14.87
CA ARG A 412 25.44 3.38 14.10
C ARG A 412 24.42 2.53 13.36
N VAL A 413 24.76 2.07 12.16
CA VAL A 413 23.87 1.21 11.35
C VAL A 413 23.51 -0.10 12.07
N GLY A 414 24.42 -0.64 12.88
CA GLY A 414 24.19 -1.85 13.67
C GLY A 414 23.13 -1.71 14.77
N ASP A 415 22.84 -0.49 15.22
CA ASP A 415 21.89 -0.19 16.30
C ASP A 415 20.49 0.18 15.77
N LEU A 416 20.33 0.23 14.44
CA LEU A 416 19.07 0.57 13.80
C LEU A 416 18.07 -0.59 13.89
N SER A 417 16.80 -0.25 14.11
CA SER A 417 15.68 -1.18 13.93
C SER A 417 15.56 -1.67 12.48
N GLY A 418 14.86 -2.78 12.25
CA GLY A 418 14.64 -3.32 10.90
C GLY A 418 14.06 -2.30 9.92
N GLY A 419 13.03 -1.56 10.33
CA GLY A 419 12.45 -0.47 9.54
C GLY A 419 13.41 0.70 9.30
N GLU A 420 14.23 1.08 10.30
CA GLU A 420 15.29 2.07 10.09
C GLU A 420 16.36 1.57 9.11
N ARG A 421 16.73 0.30 9.15
CA ARG A 421 17.66 -0.30 8.18
C ARG A 421 17.08 -0.26 6.78
N ARG A 422 15.80 -0.60 6.61
CA ARG A 422 15.10 -0.53 5.31
C ARG A 422 15.09 0.90 4.77
N ARG A 423 14.77 1.89 5.61
CA ARG A 423 14.83 3.32 5.23
C ARG A 423 16.23 3.75 4.80
N LEU A 424 17.27 3.29 5.50
CA LEU A 424 18.66 3.59 5.13
C LEU A 424 19.02 2.95 3.78
N GLN A 425 18.56 1.72 3.53
CA GLN A 425 18.78 1.04 2.25
C GLN A 425 18.16 1.83 1.09
N ILE A 426 16.89 2.22 1.22
CA ILE A 426 16.19 3.06 0.26
C ILE A 426 16.93 4.38 0.05
N LEU A 427 17.32 5.06 1.14
CA LEU A 427 18.05 6.32 1.08
C LEU A 427 19.36 6.20 0.30
N ARG A 428 20.15 5.15 0.57
CA ARG A 428 21.42 4.88 -0.13
C ARG A 428 21.18 4.63 -1.62
N LEU A 429 20.14 3.87 -1.93
CA LEU A 429 19.78 3.53 -3.29
C LEU A 429 19.24 4.75 -4.08
N LEU A 430 18.53 5.68 -3.45
CA LEU A 430 18.14 6.93 -4.09
C LEU A 430 19.35 7.85 -4.35
N MET A 431 20.33 7.84 -3.44
CA MET A 431 21.54 8.67 -3.56
C MET A 431 22.51 8.24 -4.67
N SER A 432 22.37 7.01 -5.20
CA SER A 432 23.14 6.60 -6.38
C SER A 432 22.62 7.20 -7.69
N GLU A 433 21.50 7.93 -7.67
CA GLU A 433 20.81 8.48 -8.85
C GLU A 433 20.65 7.45 -9.99
N PRO A 434 20.09 6.26 -9.71
CA PRO A 434 19.83 5.28 -10.75
C PRO A 434 18.84 5.85 -11.75
N ASN A 435 18.75 5.22 -12.91
CA ASN A 435 17.82 5.64 -13.94
C ASN A 435 16.80 4.53 -14.29
N VAL A 436 17.05 3.33 -13.76
CA VAL A 436 16.10 2.23 -13.61
C VAL A 436 16.07 1.80 -12.15
N LEU A 437 14.89 1.84 -11.54
CA LEU A 437 14.68 1.54 -10.14
C LEU A 437 13.82 0.27 -10.03
N LEU A 438 14.37 -0.78 -9.42
CA LEU A 438 13.69 -2.05 -9.17
C LEU A 438 13.43 -2.17 -7.65
N LEU A 439 12.17 -2.24 -7.23
CA LEU A 439 11.80 -2.30 -5.82
C LEU A 439 11.09 -3.61 -5.51
N ASP A 440 11.72 -4.47 -4.70
CA ASP A 440 11.13 -5.72 -4.25
C ASP A 440 10.55 -5.55 -2.84
N GLU A 441 9.22 -5.50 -2.74
CA GLU A 441 8.44 -5.27 -1.51
C GLU A 441 8.97 -4.10 -0.67
N PRO A 442 8.97 -2.86 -1.21
CA PRO A 442 9.53 -1.70 -0.51
C PRO A 442 8.76 -1.31 0.75
N THR A 443 7.50 -1.75 0.89
CA THR A 443 6.60 -1.36 1.98
C THR A 443 6.86 -2.09 3.29
N ASN A 444 7.52 -3.25 3.24
CA ASN A 444 7.77 -4.06 4.42
C ASN A 444 8.58 -3.29 5.48
N ASP A 445 8.18 -3.48 6.74
CA ASP A 445 8.81 -2.88 7.92
C ASP A 445 8.77 -1.33 8.00
N LEU A 446 8.02 -0.66 7.10
CA LEU A 446 7.84 0.78 7.10
C LEU A 446 6.52 1.18 7.75
N ASP A 447 6.56 2.25 8.56
CA ASP A 447 5.32 2.85 9.07
C ASP A 447 4.62 3.70 8.00
N ILE A 448 3.32 3.93 8.20
CA ILE A 448 2.47 4.70 7.29
C ILE A 448 3.07 6.07 6.94
N GLU A 449 3.64 6.78 7.92
CA GLU A 449 4.25 8.10 7.70
C GLU A 449 5.47 8.00 6.76
N THR A 450 6.34 7.02 6.99
CA THR A 450 7.48 6.74 6.09
C THR A 450 7.00 6.32 4.71
N LEU A 451 5.97 5.46 4.63
CA LEU A 451 5.40 5.01 3.36
C LEU A 451 4.92 6.19 2.52
N THR A 452 4.19 7.14 3.12
CA THR A 452 3.75 8.35 2.41
C THR A 452 4.95 9.17 1.89
N GLN A 453 6.00 9.33 2.71
CA GLN A 453 7.22 10.04 2.28
C GLN A 453 7.95 9.31 1.15
N LEU A 454 8.01 7.99 1.20
CA LEU A 454 8.58 7.17 0.14
C LEU A 454 7.78 7.30 -1.15
N GLU A 455 6.46 7.22 -1.05
CA GLU A 455 5.56 7.40 -2.19
C GLU A 455 5.74 8.77 -2.84
N ASP A 456 5.82 9.85 -2.06
CA ASP A 456 6.07 11.20 -2.58
C ASP A 456 7.41 11.30 -3.34
N LEU A 457 8.45 10.61 -2.84
CA LEU A 457 9.75 10.55 -3.51
C LEU A 457 9.71 9.72 -4.79
N LEU A 458 9.02 8.57 -4.79
CA LEU A 458 8.87 7.71 -5.96
C LEU A 458 7.97 8.35 -7.01
N ASP A 459 6.97 9.12 -6.59
CA ASP A 459 6.08 9.83 -7.49
C ASP A 459 6.80 10.95 -8.27
N GLY A 460 7.76 11.64 -7.64
CA GLY A 460 8.65 12.61 -8.30
C GLY A 460 9.75 11.98 -9.16
N TRP A 461 9.84 10.65 -9.23
CA TRP A 461 10.96 9.97 -9.89
C TRP A 461 10.84 10.00 -11.42
N ALA A 462 11.75 10.69 -12.09
CA ALA A 462 11.75 10.78 -13.55
C ALA A 462 12.19 9.47 -14.26
N GLY A 463 12.85 8.54 -13.57
CA GLY A 463 13.39 7.32 -14.18
C GLY A 463 12.36 6.22 -14.40
N THR A 464 12.80 5.13 -15.01
CA THR A 464 12.01 3.89 -15.15
C THR A 464 11.88 3.22 -13.78
N LEU A 465 10.70 2.71 -13.45
CA LEU A 465 10.39 2.18 -12.14
C LEU A 465 9.62 0.87 -12.26
N VAL A 466 10.10 -0.20 -11.60
CA VAL A 466 9.39 -1.47 -11.48
C VAL A 466 9.23 -1.77 -10.00
N VAL A 467 7.99 -1.82 -9.53
CA VAL A 467 7.65 -2.06 -8.11
C VAL A 467 6.92 -3.38 -7.98
N VAL A 468 7.51 -4.32 -7.26
CA VAL A 468 6.80 -5.49 -6.72
C VAL A 468 6.27 -5.09 -5.36
N SER A 469 4.95 -5.14 -5.17
CA SER A 469 4.35 -4.94 -3.86
C SER A 469 3.02 -5.66 -3.75
N HIS A 470 2.68 -6.03 -2.51
CA HIS A 470 1.33 -6.42 -2.14
C HIS A 470 0.44 -5.24 -1.72
N ASP A 471 0.99 -4.04 -1.56
CA ASP A 471 0.24 -2.85 -1.19
C ASP A 471 -0.44 -2.22 -2.42
N ARG A 472 -1.77 -2.38 -2.49
CA ARG A 472 -2.61 -1.81 -3.55
C ARG A 472 -2.46 -0.30 -3.66
N TYR A 473 -2.38 0.40 -2.53
CA TYR A 473 -2.31 1.86 -2.51
C TYR A 473 -0.98 2.35 -3.10
N LEU A 474 0.13 1.69 -2.76
CA LEU A 474 1.44 2.01 -3.35
C LEU A 474 1.41 1.80 -4.87
N LEU A 475 0.90 0.65 -5.33
CA LEU A 475 0.87 0.32 -6.76
C LEU A 475 -0.02 1.29 -7.55
N GLU A 476 -1.19 1.65 -7.04
CA GLU A 476 -2.09 2.61 -7.68
C GLU A 476 -1.52 4.04 -7.69
N ARG A 477 -0.71 4.41 -6.70
CA ARG A 477 -0.12 5.75 -6.60
C ARG A 477 1.11 5.93 -7.48
N VAL A 478 1.95 4.89 -7.59
CA VAL A 478 3.31 4.98 -8.15
C VAL A 478 3.44 4.35 -9.55
N ALA A 479 2.60 3.37 -9.91
CA ALA A 479 2.66 2.72 -11.22
C ALA A 479 1.57 3.23 -12.16
N ASP A 480 1.90 3.32 -13.45
CA ASP A 480 0.96 3.73 -14.50
C ASP A 480 0.08 2.56 -14.96
N HIS A 481 0.64 1.35 -14.91
CA HIS A 481 -0.06 0.11 -15.22
C HIS A 481 0.52 -1.05 -14.42
N GLN A 482 -0.22 -2.15 -14.35
CA GLN A 482 0.17 -3.33 -13.59
C GLN A 482 0.32 -4.56 -14.47
N VAL A 483 1.16 -5.49 -14.02
CA VAL A 483 1.36 -6.81 -14.62
C VAL A 483 1.21 -7.90 -13.57
N ALA A 484 0.65 -9.04 -13.98
CA ALA A 484 0.46 -10.22 -13.15
C ALA A 484 1.47 -11.32 -13.50
N LEU A 485 2.02 -11.94 -12.46
CA LEU A 485 2.59 -13.29 -12.50
C LEU A 485 1.61 -14.24 -11.82
N LEU A 486 0.88 -15.02 -12.61
CA LEU A 486 -0.16 -15.96 -12.12
C LEU A 486 0.43 -17.30 -11.65
N GLY A 487 1.74 -17.49 -11.74
CA GLY A 487 2.43 -18.74 -11.43
C GLY A 487 2.46 -19.76 -12.58
N ASP A 488 1.95 -19.38 -13.75
CA ASP A 488 2.00 -20.14 -15.01
C ASP A 488 3.28 -19.87 -15.82
N GLY A 489 4.24 -19.13 -15.24
CA GLY A 489 5.49 -18.74 -15.87
C GLY A 489 5.38 -17.58 -16.86
N ARG A 490 4.21 -16.94 -16.99
CA ARG A 490 3.97 -15.85 -17.93
C ARG A 490 3.70 -14.53 -17.20
N VAL A 491 4.08 -13.43 -17.87
CA VAL A 491 3.76 -12.07 -17.46
C VAL A 491 2.55 -11.61 -18.27
N ARG A 492 1.48 -11.18 -17.59
CA ARG A 492 0.24 -10.72 -18.22
C ARG A 492 -0.02 -9.26 -17.84
N GLN A 493 -0.34 -8.41 -18.80
CA GLN A 493 -0.76 -7.03 -18.49
C GLN A 493 -2.16 -7.01 -17.87
N LEU A 494 -2.36 -6.07 -16.95
CA LEU A 494 -3.62 -5.84 -16.22
C LEU A 494 -4.10 -4.40 -16.49
N PRO A 495 -4.82 -4.13 -17.60
CA PRO A 495 -5.41 -2.81 -17.83
C PRO A 495 -6.40 -2.39 -16.74
N GLY A 496 -7.07 -3.33 -16.08
CA GLY A 496 -7.93 -3.08 -14.90
C GLY A 496 -7.21 -3.18 -13.55
N GLY A 497 -5.87 -3.24 -13.58
CA GLY A 497 -5.01 -3.24 -12.40
C GLY A 497 -5.25 -4.39 -11.41
N VAL A 498 -5.17 -4.09 -10.12
CA VAL A 498 -5.25 -5.10 -9.04
C VAL A 498 -6.65 -5.74 -8.98
N GLU A 499 -7.69 -5.01 -9.35
CA GLU A 499 -9.07 -5.52 -9.36
C GLU A 499 -9.27 -6.61 -10.42
N GLU A 500 -8.75 -6.38 -11.63
CA GLU A 500 -8.75 -7.40 -12.70
C GLU A 500 -7.97 -8.64 -12.27
N TYR A 501 -6.83 -8.48 -11.58
CA TYR A 501 -6.07 -9.60 -11.05
C TYR A 501 -6.89 -10.48 -10.11
N LEU A 502 -7.63 -9.87 -9.17
CA LEU A 502 -8.49 -10.58 -8.23
C LEU A 502 -9.64 -11.31 -8.96
N GLN A 503 -10.24 -10.67 -9.97
CA GLN A 503 -11.31 -11.28 -10.77
C GLN A 503 -10.82 -12.48 -11.59
N LEU A 504 -9.68 -12.34 -12.28
CA LEU A 504 -9.08 -13.42 -13.09
C LEU A 504 -8.76 -14.65 -12.23
N ARG A 505 -8.31 -14.43 -10.99
CA ARG A 505 -8.03 -15.50 -10.03
C ARG A 505 -9.30 -16.12 -9.46
N GLY A 506 -10.29 -15.32 -9.09
CA GLY A 506 -11.60 -15.79 -8.65
C GLY A 506 -12.29 -16.65 -9.70
N ALA A 507 -12.14 -16.31 -10.98
CA ALA A 507 -12.66 -17.08 -12.10
C ALA A 507 -11.83 -18.35 -12.42
N ALA A 508 -10.52 -18.34 -12.17
CA ALA A 508 -9.63 -19.47 -12.44
C ALA A 508 -9.75 -20.61 -11.41
N GLY A 509 -10.17 -20.30 -10.18
CA GLY A 509 -10.30 -21.26 -9.08
C GLY A 509 -8.96 -21.90 -8.65
N PRO A 510 -8.85 -22.41 -7.41
CA PRO A 510 -7.62 -23.01 -6.90
C PRO A 510 -7.14 -24.24 -7.71
N ALA A 511 -8.03 -24.89 -8.46
CA ALA A 511 -7.72 -26.10 -9.24
C ALA A 511 -6.92 -25.86 -10.53
N ALA A 512 -6.80 -24.62 -11.03
CA ALA A 512 -6.06 -24.33 -12.27
C ALA A 512 -4.55 -24.15 -12.06
N ALA A 513 -4.10 -23.82 -10.84
CA ALA A 513 -2.70 -23.53 -10.54
C ALA A 513 -1.80 -24.77 -10.38
N MET A 514 -2.37 -25.98 -10.32
CA MET A 514 -1.63 -27.22 -10.02
C MET A 514 -1.56 -28.24 -11.16
N ARG A 515 -2.06 -27.93 -12.37
CA ARG A 515 -1.92 -28.83 -13.53
C ARG A 515 -0.81 -28.38 -14.47
N GLY A 516 0.42 -28.51 -14.00
CA GLY A 516 1.61 -28.54 -14.84
C GLY A 516 1.92 -29.97 -15.32
N SER A 517 1.96 -30.15 -16.64
CA SER A 517 2.41 -31.34 -17.39
C SER A 517 1.44 -32.54 -17.51
N ALA A 518 0.50 -32.41 -18.45
CA ALA A 518 0.21 -33.52 -19.36
C ALA A 518 -0.25 -32.92 -20.68
N ALA A 519 0.52 -33.16 -21.75
CA ALA A 519 0.14 -32.77 -23.11
C ALA A 519 -1.22 -33.40 -23.46
N PRO A 520 -2.20 -32.66 -24.00
CA PRO A 520 -3.43 -33.27 -24.43
C PRO A 520 -3.24 -33.88 -25.82
N THR A 521 -3.44 -35.20 -25.90
CA THR A 521 -3.71 -35.93 -27.14
C THR A 521 -5.01 -35.39 -27.75
N PRO A 522 -5.12 -35.16 -29.08
CA PRO A 522 -6.33 -34.62 -29.68
C PRO A 522 -7.41 -35.71 -29.76
N GLY A 523 -8.31 -35.73 -28.79
CA GLY A 523 -9.54 -36.51 -28.79
C GLY A 523 -10.73 -35.55 -28.83
N ALA A 524 -11.41 -35.51 -29.98
CA ALA A 524 -12.54 -34.64 -30.25
C ALA A 524 -13.68 -34.81 -29.23
N ALA A 525 -13.98 -33.74 -28.51
CA ALA A 525 -15.28 -33.48 -27.90
C ALA A 525 -15.60 -32.00 -28.11
N SER A 526 -16.61 -31.75 -28.94
CA SER A 526 -17.10 -30.42 -29.32
C SER A 526 -17.75 -29.73 -28.12
N VAL A 527 -17.11 -28.67 -27.64
CA VAL A 527 -17.69 -27.66 -26.75
C VAL A 527 -18.30 -26.57 -27.65
N PRO A 528 -19.50 -26.03 -27.38
CA PRO A 528 -20.07 -24.99 -28.21
C PRO A 528 -19.20 -23.73 -28.10
N VAL A 529 -18.65 -23.29 -29.23
CA VAL A 529 -18.02 -21.98 -29.35
C VAL A 529 -19.14 -20.96 -29.25
N VAL A 530 -19.08 -20.10 -28.23
CA VAL A 530 -19.83 -18.84 -28.26
C VAL A 530 -19.09 -17.99 -29.31
N ASP A 531 -19.65 -17.93 -30.51
CA ASP A 531 -19.10 -17.11 -31.59
C ASP A 531 -19.05 -15.67 -31.10
N GLY A 532 -17.84 -15.09 -31.09
CA GLY A 532 -17.67 -13.65 -30.94
C GLY A 532 -18.32 -12.90 -32.09
N PRO A 533 -18.52 -11.57 -31.95
CA PRO A 533 -19.20 -10.78 -32.96
C PRO A 533 -18.52 -10.95 -34.32
N SER A 534 -19.33 -11.25 -35.33
CA SER A 534 -18.89 -11.46 -36.70
C SER A 534 -18.15 -10.23 -37.24
N PRO A 535 -17.25 -10.38 -38.23
CA PRO A 535 -16.59 -9.25 -38.88
C PRO A 535 -17.56 -8.20 -39.48
N ALA A 536 -18.81 -8.59 -39.73
CA ALA A 536 -19.87 -7.68 -40.16
C ALA A 536 -20.42 -6.85 -38.98
N GLU A 537 -20.62 -7.46 -37.81
CA GLU A 537 -21.08 -6.79 -36.59
C GLU A 537 -20.04 -5.81 -36.05
N VAL A 538 -18.75 -6.19 -36.04
CA VAL A 538 -17.65 -5.29 -35.66
C VAL A 538 -17.55 -4.08 -36.60
N ARG A 539 -17.84 -4.28 -37.90
CA ARG A 539 -17.81 -3.18 -38.88
C ARG A 539 -19.00 -2.24 -38.72
N GLU A 540 -20.18 -2.75 -38.38
CA GLU A 540 -21.35 -1.91 -38.09
C GLU A 540 -21.17 -1.16 -36.75
N ALA A 541 -20.66 -1.82 -35.72
CA ALA A 541 -20.35 -1.18 -34.44
C ALA A 541 -19.36 -0.01 -34.59
N ARG A 542 -18.28 -0.18 -35.37
CA ARG A 542 -17.36 0.92 -35.70
C ARG A 542 -18.01 2.09 -36.45
N LYS A 543 -19.03 1.83 -37.30
CA LYS A 543 -19.78 2.91 -37.96
C LYS A 543 -20.69 3.65 -36.99
N VAL A 544 -21.31 2.92 -36.05
CA VAL A 544 -22.14 3.50 -34.98
C VAL A 544 -21.28 4.40 -34.10
N MET A 545 -20.12 3.92 -33.64
CA MET A 545 -19.17 4.73 -32.85
C MET A 545 -18.77 6.02 -33.58
N ALA A 546 -18.35 5.94 -34.84
CA ALA A 546 -17.96 7.12 -35.62
C ALA A 546 -19.12 8.09 -35.91
N ARG A 547 -20.37 7.60 -35.94
CA ARG A 547 -21.57 8.45 -36.04
C ARG A 547 -21.83 9.16 -34.71
N VAL A 548 -21.78 8.42 -33.61
CA VAL A 548 -22.05 8.93 -32.27
C VAL A 548 -21.00 9.96 -31.84
N GLU A 549 -19.72 9.74 -32.11
CA GLU A 549 -18.65 10.73 -31.87
C GLU A 549 -18.91 12.07 -32.56
N LYS A 550 -19.41 12.03 -33.81
CA LYS A 550 -19.79 13.25 -34.54
C LYS A 550 -21.03 13.93 -33.96
N GLN A 551 -21.92 13.19 -33.31
CA GLN A 551 -23.09 13.75 -32.65
C GLN A 551 -22.72 14.36 -31.29
N LEU A 552 -21.86 13.69 -30.53
CA LEU A 552 -21.31 14.20 -29.26
C LEU A 552 -20.56 15.53 -29.47
N ALA A 553 -19.70 15.62 -30.49
CA ALA A 553 -18.99 16.85 -30.81
C ALA A 553 -19.95 18.03 -31.15
N LYS A 554 -21.09 17.76 -31.79
CA LYS A 554 -22.12 18.80 -32.06
C LYS A 554 -22.88 19.21 -30.80
N ILE A 555 -23.09 18.27 -29.87
CA ILE A 555 -23.73 18.56 -28.59
C ILE A 555 -22.81 19.42 -27.73
N GLU A 556 -21.51 19.12 -27.67
CA GLU A 556 -20.52 19.97 -26.98
C GLU A 556 -20.50 21.39 -27.54
N GLU A 557 -20.53 21.56 -28.88
CA GLU A 557 -20.61 22.87 -29.51
C GLU A 557 -21.92 23.61 -29.12
N ARG A 558 -23.03 22.88 -29.03
CA ARG A 558 -24.32 23.42 -28.59
C ARG A 558 -24.30 23.84 -27.11
N GLU A 559 -23.74 23.01 -26.23
CA GLU A 559 -23.59 23.29 -24.79
C GLU A 559 -22.70 24.52 -24.57
N ALA A 560 -21.56 24.61 -25.26
CA ALA A 560 -20.67 25.76 -25.19
C ALA A 560 -21.39 27.06 -25.60
N LYS A 561 -22.22 27.01 -26.65
CA LYS A 561 -23.02 28.16 -27.09
C LYS A 561 -24.10 28.56 -26.09
N VAL A 562 -24.78 27.58 -25.46
CA VAL A 562 -25.78 27.84 -24.43
C VAL A 562 -25.11 28.45 -23.18
N HIS A 563 -23.95 27.95 -22.76
CA HIS A 563 -23.19 28.51 -21.65
C HIS A 563 -22.75 29.96 -21.91
N ALA A 564 -22.30 30.27 -23.13
CA ALA A 564 -21.98 31.64 -23.52
C ALA A 564 -23.23 32.57 -23.45
N GLN A 565 -24.38 32.09 -23.92
CA GLN A 565 -25.64 32.84 -23.83
C GLN A 565 -26.13 33.04 -22.39
N MET A 566 -25.91 32.06 -21.50
CA MET A 566 -26.24 32.19 -20.09
C MET A 566 -25.36 33.24 -19.39
N ALA A 567 -24.08 33.34 -19.78
CA ALA A 567 -23.18 34.37 -19.26
C ALA A 567 -23.56 35.79 -19.75
N GLU A 568 -24.02 35.92 -21.00
CA GLU A 568 -24.47 37.21 -21.56
C GLU A 568 -25.83 37.67 -21.01
N GLN A 569 -26.71 36.74 -20.64
CA GLN A 569 -28.09 37.02 -20.24
C GLN A 569 -28.34 36.80 -18.74
N ALA A 570 -27.31 36.99 -17.92
CA ALA A 570 -27.31 36.69 -16.48
C ALA A 570 -28.37 37.45 -15.65
N GLU A 571 -28.90 38.57 -16.15
CA GLU A 571 -29.90 39.41 -15.46
C GLU A 571 -31.36 39.10 -15.85
N ASP A 572 -31.60 38.29 -16.90
CA ASP A 572 -32.94 37.92 -17.35
C ASP A 572 -33.32 36.51 -16.84
N HIS A 573 -34.05 36.48 -15.74
CA HIS A 573 -34.50 35.25 -15.09
C HIS A 573 -35.39 34.35 -15.97
N GLN A 574 -36.18 34.93 -16.89
CA GLN A 574 -37.05 34.14 -17.76
C GLN A 574 -36.22 33.46 -18.84
N ARG A 575 -35.26 34.20 -19.41
CA ARG A 575 -34.40 33.72 -20.47
C ARG A 575 -33.36 32.69 -19.98
N LEU A 576 -32.83 32.87 -18.77
CA LEU A 576 -31.98 31.88 -18.11
C LEU A 576 -32.70 30.53 -17.90
N ARG A 577 -34.00 30.56 -17.60
CA ARG A 577 -34.79 29.33 -17.42
C ARG A 577 -34.93 28.55 -18.73
N GLU A 578 -35.20 29.23 -19.85
CA GLU A 578 -35.26 28.62 -21.19
C GLU A 578 -33.91 28.03 -21.62
N LEU A 579 -32.81 28.74 -21.34
CA LEU A 579 -31.45 28.26 -21.62
C LEU A 579 -31.09 27.05 -20.76
N HIS A 580 -31.55 27.01 -19.50
CA HIS A 580 -31.33 25.88 -18.61
C HIS A 580 -32.11 24.64 -19.04
N GLU A 581 -33.34 24.80 -19.55
CA GLU A 581 -34.09 23.69 -20.16
C GLU A 581 -33.41 23.17 -21.44
N THR A 582 -32.86 24.07 -22.24
CA THR A 582 -32.09 23.70 -23.45
C THR A 582 -30.81 22.94 -23.12
N LEU A 583 -30.11 23.34 -22.05
CA LEU A 583 -28.92 22.65 -21.54
C LEU A 583 -29.27 21.26 -21.01
N ARG A 584 -30.37 21.14 -20.25
CA ARG A 584 -30.84 19.85 -19.72
C ARG A 584 -31.22 18.88 -20.83
N ALA A 585 -31.85 19.36 -21.90
CA ALA A 585 -32.15 18.55 -23.07
C ALA A 585 -30.88 18.10 -23.82
N ALA A 586 -29.84 18.94 -23.87
CA ALA A 586 -28.53 18.56 -24.44
C ALA A 586 -27.83 17.48 -23.61
N ALA A 587 -27.84 17.61 -22.29
CA ALA A 587 -27.26 16.62 -21.39
C ALA A 587 -27.96 15.25 -21.49
N GLN A 588 -29.29 15.22 -21.61
CA GLN A 588 -30.05 13.97 -21.82
C GLN A 588 -29.74 13.32 -23.18
N GLU A 589 -29.60 14.13 -24.23
CA GLU A 589 -29.20 13.65 -25.56
C GLU A 589 -27.78 13.05 -25.52
N ARG A 590 -26.87 13.70 -24.78
CA ARG A 590 -25.50 13.21 -24.57
C ARG A 590 -25.46 11.87 -23.86
N GLU A 591 -26.17 11.74 -22.73
CA GLU A 591 -26.26 10.50 -21.95
C GLU A 591 -26.78 9.33 -22.80
N SER A 592 -27.79 9.58 -23.65
CA SER A 592 -28.31 8.53 -24.55
C SER A 592 -27.31 8.09 -25.62
N LEU A 593 -26.51 9.03 -26.14
CA LEU A 593 -25.48 8.76 -27.14
C LEU A 593 -24.27 8.08 -26.51
N GLU A 594 -23.88 8.45 -25.29
CA GLU A 594 -22.81 7.77 -24.53
C GLU A 594 -23.17 6.31 -24.28
N LEU A 595 -24.43 6.01 -23.93
CA LEU A 595 -24.92 4.64 -23.79
C LEU A 595 -24.84 3.86 -25.11
N GLU A 596 -25.29 4.46 -26.22
CA GLU A 596 -25.22 3.85 -27.56
C GLU A 596 -23.77 3.60 -28.01
N TRP A 597 -22.85 4.49 -27.63
CA TRP A 597 -21.41 4.33 -27.90
C TRP A 597 -20.81 3.18 -27.08
N LEU A 598 -21.18 3.06 -25.80
CA LEU A 598 -20.75 1.96 -24.92
C LEU A 598 -21.23 0.61 -25.44
N GLU A 599 -22.51 0.51 -25.83
CA GLU A 599 -23.06 -0.72 -26.44
C GLU A 599 -22.33 -1.10 -27.74
N ALA A 600 -21.93 -0.11 -28.55
CA ALA A 600 -21.14 -0.35 -29.75
C ALA A 600 -19.67 -0.72 -29.44
N ALA A 601 -19.09 -0.15 -28.39
CA ALA A 601 -17.73 -0.46 -27.95
C ALA A 601 -17.61 -1.91 -27.45
N ASP A 602 -18.60 -2.38 -26.68
CA ASP A 602 -18.68 -3.76 -26.18
C ASP A 602 -18.69 -4.80 -27.33
N VAL A 603 -19.21 -4.43 -28.51
CA VAL A 603 -19.22 -5.29 -29.72
C VAL A 603 -17.87 -5.29 -30.45
N VAL A 604 -17.06 -4.25 -30.28
CA VAL A 604 -15.74 -4.14 -30.94
C VAL A 604 -14.63 -4.83 -30.14
N GLY A 605 -14.82 -4.98 -28.82
CA GLY A 605 -13.89 -5.66 -27.90
C GLY A 605 -12.89 -4.72 -27.27
#